data_AF-A0A1B6NR59-F1
#
_entry.id   AF-A0A1B6NR59-F1
#
_cell.length_a   1.000
_cell.length_b   1.000
_cell.length_c   1.000
_cell.angle_alpha   90.00
_cell.angle_beta   90.00
_cell.angle_gamma   90.00
#
_symmetry.space_group_name_H-M   'P 1'
#
loop_
_entity.id
_entity.type
_entity.pdbx_description
1 polymer ?
#
loop_
_entity_poly.entity_id
_entity_poly.type
_entity_poly.pdbx_seq_one_letter_code
_entity_poly.pdbx_strand_id
1 'polypeptide(L)'
;MAVYVMGALQLALVLAFLAGLAKKYTYGLIFILHGGSTLSSFPQYLDAFNHLLFFAAWPMWGACFALFLLRDADTKFAIGK
;
A
#
# COMPACT_ATOMS: atom_id res chain seq x y z
N MET A 1 -9.54 20.39 9.24
CA MET A 1 -8.20 20.71 8.70
C MET A 1 -7.23 19.52 8.79
N ALA A 2 -6.99 18.93 9.95
CA ALA A 2 -6.04 17.82 10.11
C ALA A 2 -6.27 16.61 9.17
N VAL A 3 -7.53 16.18 8.99
CA VAL A 3 -7.87 15.05 8.10
C VAL A 3 -7.55 15.35 6.63
N TYR A 4 -7.73 16.60 6.18
CA TYR A 4 -7.36 17.01 4.82
C TYR A 4 -5.85 17.01 4.62
N VAL A 5 -5.08 17.44 5.63
CA VAL A 5 -3.61 17.36 5.60
C VAL A 5 -3.15 15.90 5.51
N MET A 6 -3.72 15.02 6.33
CA MET A 6 -3.43 13.58 6.28
C MET A 6 -3.77 12.96 4.93
N GLY A 7 -4.93 13.31 4.36
CA GLY A 7 -5.33 12.86 3.02
C GLY A 7 -4.39 13.34 1.92
N ALA A 8 -3.95 14.60 1.98
CA ALA A 8 -2.97 15.15 1.03
C ALA A 8 -1.61 14.43 1.13
N LEU A 9 -1.16 14.11 2.35
CA LEU A 9 0.07 13.35 2.57
C LEU A 9 -0.05 11.92 2.04
N GLN A 10 -1.18 11.24 2.25
CA GLN A 10 -1.44 9.91 1.68
C GLN A 10 -1.47 9.94 0.15
N LEU A 11 -2.11 10.94 -0.45
CA LEU A 11 -2.13 11.11 -1.90
C LEU A 11 -0.71 11.30 -2.45
N ALA A 12 0.07 12.19 -1.83
CA ALA A 12 1.45 12.42 -2.21
C ALA A 12 2.30 11.15 -2.11
N LEU A 13 2.10 10.35 -1.05
CA LEU A 13 2.77 9.06 -0.89
C LEU A 13 2.40 8.07 -2.01
N VAL A 14 1.11 7.94 -2.34
CA VAL A 14 0.64 7.02 -3.40
C VAL A 14 1.20 7.43 -4.76
N LEU A 15 1.24 8.74 -5.05
CA LEU A 15 1.85 9.25 -6.29
C LEU A 15 3.36 8.98 -6.32
N ALA A 16 4.07 9.14 -5.20
CA ALA A 16 5.50 8.84 -5.11
C ALA A 16 5.78 7.33 -5.29
N PHE A 17 4.93 6.47 -4.73
CA PHE A 17 4.96 5.02 -4.97
C PHE A 17 4.73 4.69 -6.44
N LEU A 18 3.69 5.25 -7.05
CA LEU A 18 3.36 5.03 -8.46
C LEU A 18 4.49 5.47 -9.40
N ALA A 19 5.14 6.59 -9.07
CA ALA A 19 6.29 7.11 -9.82
C ALA A 19 7.59 6.32 -9.58
N GLY A 20 7.61 5.34 -8.67
CA GLY A 20 8.81 4.59 -8.31
C GLY A 20 9.89 5.46 -7.66
N LEU A 21 9.50 6.53 -6.94
CA LEU A 21 10.44 7.42 -6.25
C LEU A 21 10.83 6.82 -4.91
N ALA A 22 12.12 6.84 -4.59
CA ALA A 22 12.64 6.44 -3.28
C ALA A 22 12.08 5.06 -2.81
N LYS A 23 12.09 4.06 -3.69
CA LYS A 23 11.36 2.78 -3.57
C LYS A 23 11.55 2.09 -2.22
N LYS A 24 12.75 2.14 -1.64
CA LYS A 24 13.02 1.61 -0.28
C LYS A 24 12.07 2.21 0.77
N TYR A 25 11.81 3.51 0.70
CA TYR A 25 10.96 4.21 1.65
C TYR A 25 9.48 4.14 1.24
N THR A 26 9.15 4.49 0.00
CA THR A 26 7.74 4.53 -0.46
C THR A 26 7.09 3.14 -0.44
N TYR A 27 7.80 2.10 -0.89
CA TYR A 27 7.23 0.75 -0.98
C TYR A 27 7.15 0.12 0.41
N GLY A 28 8.18 0.36 1.24
CA GLY A 28 8.19 -0.10 2.63
C GLY A 28 7.08 0.57 3.46
N LEU A 29 6.87 1.88 3.28
CA LEU A 29 5.84 2.61 4.00
C LEU A 29 4.44 2.17 3.57
N ILE A 30 4.19 1.97 2.27
CA ILE A 30 2.91 1.41 1.79
C ILE A 30 2.71 -0.02 2.28
N PHE A 31 3.73 -0.86 2.29
CA PHE A 31 3.65 -2.22 2.83
C PHE A 31 3.21 -2.21 4.31
N ILE A 32 3.80 -1.33 5.13
CA ILE A 32 3.43 -1.19 6.56
C ILE A 32 2.03 -0.61 6.71
N LEU A 33 1.70 0.47 6.01
CA LEU A 33 0.40 1.13 6.13
C LEU A 33 -0.74 0.24 5.65
N HIS A 34 -0.57 -0.41 4.49
CA HIS A 34 -1.56 -1.32 3.94
C HIS A 34 -1.70 -2.58 4.80
N GLY A 35 -0.58 -3.13 5.30
CA GLY A 35 -0.58 -4.24 6.24
C GLY A 35 -1.30 -3.90 7.54
N GLY A 36 -1.02 -2.72 8.10
CA GLY A 36 -1.69 -2.20 9.28
C GLY A 36 -3.22 -2.13 9.08
N SER A 37 -3.68 -1.58 7.95
CA SER A 37 -5.12 -1.53 7.64
C SER A 37 -5.75 -2.90 7.36
N THR A 38 -4.97 -3.83 6.79
CA THR A 38 -5.43 -5.20 6.51
C THR A 38 -5.63 -5.95 7.83
N LEU A 39 -4.64 -5.90 8.71
CA LEU A 39 -4.69 -6.56 10.02
C LEU A 39 -5.69 -5.90 10.97
N SER A 40 -5.83 -4.57 10.95
CA SER A 40 -6.82 -3.89 11.79
C SER A 40 -8.26 -4.22 11.38
N SER A 41 -8.47 -4.65 10.13
CA SER A 41 -9.77 -5.04 9.59
C SER A 41 -10.05 -6.53 9.77
N PHE A 42 -9.37 -7.20 10.71
CA PHE A 42 -9.53 -8.63 10.93
C PHE A 42 -10.96 -9.07 11.26
N PRO A 43 -11.71 -8.35 12.13
CA PRO A 43 -13.09 -8.70 12.45
C PRO A 43 -14.03 -8.77 11.23
N GLN A 44 -13.79 -7.94 10.21
CA GLN A 44 -14.60 -7.85 9.00
C GLN A 44 -14.49 -9.13 8.14
N TYR A 45 -13.41 -9.90 8.27
CA TYR A 45 -13.27 -11.19 7.58
C TYR A 45 -14.17 -12.28 8.17
N LEU A 46 -14.58 -12.15 9.44
CA LEU A 46 -15.44 -13.13 10.10
C LEU A 46 -16.89 -13.07 9.59
N ASP A 47 -17.31 -11.91 9.08
CA ASP A 47 -18.59 -11.74 8.38
C ASP A 47 -18.34 -11.55 6.87
N ALA A 48 -17.70 -12.57 6.28
CA ALA A 48 -17.17 -12.51 4.93
C ALA A 48 -18.22 -12.14 3.87
N PHE A 49 -19.46 -12.62 3.98
CA PHE A 49 -20.48 -12.42 2.95
C PHE A 49 -21.00 -10.97 2.91
N ASN A 50 -20.95 -10.24 4.02
CA ASN A 50 -21.27 -8.82 4.06
C ASN A 50 -20.06 -7.92 3.73
N HIS A 51 -18.84 -8.48 3.73
CA HIS A 51 -17.59 -7.74 3.64
C HIS A 51 -16.57 -8.36 2.64
N LEU A 52 -17.05 -8.99 1.56
CA LEU A 52 -16.22 -9.72 0.59
C LEU A 52 -15.03 -8.91 0.05
N LEU A 53 -15.20 -7.60 -0.15
CA LEU A 53 -14.14 -6.73 -0.69
C LEU A 53 -12.92 -6.61 0.22
N PHE A 54 -13.05 -6.82 1.53
CA PHE A 54 -11.91 -6.80 2.43
C PHE A 54 -10.89 -7.89 2.09
N PHE A 55 -11.33 -9.02 1.54
CA PHE A 55 -10.41 -10.09 1.13
C PHE A 55 -9.44 -9.66 0.02
N ALA A 56 -9.79 -8.63 -0.78
CA ALA A 56 -8.87 -8.06 -1.77
C ALA A 56 -7.64 -7.39 -1.14
N ALA A 57 -7.69 -7.04 0.16
CA ALA A 57 -6.55 -6.49 0.88
C ALA A 57 -5.39 -7.49 0.99
N TRP A 58 -5.66 -8.80 1.06
CA TRP A 58 -4.62 -9.83 1.18
C TRP A 58 -3.75 -9.97 -0.08
N PRO A 59 -4.31 -10.16 -1.30
CA PRO A 59 -3.53 -10.13 -2.53
C PRO A 59 -2.80 -8.80 -2.74
N MET A 60 -3.44 -7.67 -2.43
CA MET A 60 -2.81 -6.36 -2.56
C MET A 60 -1.62 -6.21 -1.60
N TRP A 61 -1.75 -6.64 -0.35
CA TRP A 61 -0.64 -6.65 0.61
C TRP A 61 0.50 -7.57 0.17
N GLY A 62 0.18 -8.73 -0.41
CA GLY A 62 1.16 -9.62 -1.05
C GLY A 62 1.89 -8.95 -2.22
N ALA A 63 1.19 -8.17 -3.05
CA ALA A 63 1.81 -7.40 -4.12
C ALA A 63 2.74 -6.30 -3.59
N CYS A 64 2.34 -5.57 -2.54
CA CYS A 64 3.19 -4.60 -1.86
C CYS A 64 4.47 -5.24 -1.30
N PHE A 65 4.35 -6.44 -0.71
CA PHE A 65 5.49 -7.21 -0.23
C PHE A 65 6.44 -7.62 -1.36
N ALA A 66 5.89 -8.16 -2.46
CA ALA A 66 6.68 -8.53 -3.63
C ALA A 66 7.41 -7.32 -4.23
N LEU A 67 6.72 -6.18 -4.37
CA LEU A 67 7.33 -4.93 -4.83
C LEU A 67 8.44 -4.46 -3.89
N PHE A 68 8.25 -4.53 -2.58
CA PHE A 68 9.29 -4.12 -1.63
C PHE A 68 10.54 -5.01 -1.70
N LEU A 69 10.37 -6.32 -1.85
CA LEU A 69 11.47 -7.28 -2.00
C LEU A 69 12.18 -7.15 -3.35
N LEU A 70 11.43 -7.00 -4.44
CA LEU A 70 11.93 -6.90 -5.81
C LEU A 70 12.06 -5.45 -6.28
N ARG A 71 12.14 -4.48 -5.36
CA ARG A 71 12.18 -3.03 -5.68
C ARG A 71 13.28 -2.65 -6.66
N ASP A 72 14.41 -3.36 -6.64
CA ASP A 72 15.54 -3.10 -7.52
C ASP A 72 15.29 -3.60 -8.95
N ALA A 73 14.41 -4.60 -9.11
CA ALA A 73 13.97 -5.10 -10.40
C ALA A 73 12.82 -4.24 -10.99
N ASP A 74 12.12 -3.48 -10.16
CA ASP A 74 11.04 -2.59 -10.59
C ASP A 74 11.58 -1.35 -11.32
N THR A 75 11.74 -1.47 -12.62
CA THR A 75 12.45 -0.50 -13.48
C THR A 75 11.59 0.03 -14.63
N LYS A 76 10.45 -0.59 -14.91
CA LYS A 76 9.56 -0.18 -16.01
C LYS A 76 8.64 0.94 -15.52
N PHE A 77 8.62 2.06 -16.24
CA PHE A 77 7.82 3.24 -15.90
C PHE A 77 8.16 3.93 -14.57
N ALA A 78 9.24 3.50 -13.89
CA ALA A 78 9.77 4.19 -12.73
C ALA A 78 10.56 5.44 -13.17
N ILE A 79 10.26 6.57 -12.55
CA ILE A 79 10.93 7.85 -12.79
C ILE A 79 12.22 7.95 -11.96
N GLY A 80 12.30 7.21 -10.84
CA GLY A 80 13.45 7.13 -9.95
C GLY A 80 14.16 5.78 -9.99
N LYS A 81 15.43 5.77 -9.58
CA LYS A 81 16.23 4.55 -9.38
C LYS A 81 15.78 3.81 -8.13
#